data_AF-A0A7C5WIG5-F1
#
_entry.id   AF-A0A7C5WIG5-F1
#
_cell.length_a   1.000
_cell.length_b   1.000
_cell.length_c   1.000
_cell.angle_alpha   90.00
_cell.angle_beta   90.00
_cell.angle_gamma   90.00
#
_symmetry.space_group_name_H-M   'P 1'
#
loop_
_entity.id
_entity.type
_entity.pdbx_description
1 polymer ?
#
loop_
_entity_poly.entity_id
_entity_poly.type
_entity_poly.pdbx_seq_one_letter_code
_entity_poly.pdbx_strand_id
1 'polypeptide(L)'
;VHQAVERGTPVTATLLEQIYRGLIERYYGPDYSLGPDDGMEWAYIPHFYYKYYVFTYATGLSSGIALARRIAEGGQDAVDDYLAMLAAGSSAPPLDLLRKAGVDLTSPAPVEAALDSFERAMDELETLLAVDD
;
A
#
# COMPACT_ATOMS: atom_id res chain seq x y z
N VAL A 1 0.17 0.61 17.88
CA VAL A 1 0.16 1.71 18.89
C VAL A 1 -1.22 1.97 19.45
N HIS A 2 -2.22 2.39 18.66
CA HIS A 2 -3.60 2.64 19.16
C HIS A 2 -4.16 1.50 20.02
N GLN A 3 -4.06 0.26 19.55
CA GLN A 3 -4.49 -0.91 20.32
C GLN A 3 -3.76 -1.10 21.66
N ALA A 4 -2.49 -0.67 21.78
CA ALA A 4 -1.77 -0.72 23.04
C ALA A 4 -2.37 0.29 24.04
N VAL A 5 -2.71 1.48 23.56
CA VAL A 5 -3.42 2.51 24.34
C VAL A 5 -4.79 2.02 24.79
N GLU A 6 -5.57 1.41 23.88
CA GLU A 6 -6.91 0.85 24.18
C GLU A 6 -6.86 -0.24 25.26
N ARG A 7 -5.76 -1.00 25.32
CA ARG A 7 -5.51 -2.01 26.36
C ARG A 7 -4.90 -1.44 27.65
N GLY A 8 -4.73 -0.12 27.76
CA GLY A 8 -4.11 0.53 28.91
C GLY A 8 -2.60 0.28 29.04
N THR A 9 -1.94 -0.16 27.97
CA THR A 9 -0.47 -0.33 27.95
C THR A 9 0.20 1.04 27.81
N PRO A 10 1.13 1.43 28.72
CA PRO A 10 1.89 2.65 28.56
C PRO A 10 2.72 2.66 27.27
N VAL A 11 2.60 3.73 26.49
CA VAL A 11 3.37 3.90 25.24
C VAL A 11 4.64 4.70 25.55
N THR A 12 5.75 3.98 25.72
CA THR A 12 7.09 4.55 25.96
C THR A 12 7.92 4.58 24.67
N ALA A 13 8.98 5.39 24.62
CA ALA A 13 9.92 5.40 23.49
C ALA A 13 10.50 4.00 23.22
N THR A 14 10.92 3.29 24.27
CA THR A 14 11.41 1.90 24.18
C THR A 14 10.39 0.96 23.54
N LEU A 15 9.10 1.05 23.90
CA LEU A 15 8.07 0.22 23.30
C LEU A 15 7.87 0.55 21.82
N LEU A 16 7.89 1.84 21.45
CA LEU A 16 7.74 2.27 20.07
C LEU A 16 8.93 1.82 19.21
N GLU A 17 10.15 1.94 19.74
CA GLU A 17 11.36 1.44 19.09
C GLU A 17 11.31 -0.07 18.86
N GLN A 18 10.90 -0.83 19.88
CA GLN A 18 10.74 -2.29 19.76
C GLN A 18 9.70 -2.67 18.71
N ILE A 19 8.54 -2.01 18.70
CA ILE A 19 7.50 -2.25 17.70
C ILE A 19 8.02 -1.94 16.30
N TYR A 20 8.65 -0.78 16.11
CA TYR A 20 9.09 -0.33 14.80
C TYR A 20 10.24 -1.18 14.26
N ARG A 21 11.22 -1.53 15.10
CA ARG A 21 12.31 -2.45 14.75
C ARG A 21 11.78 -3.81 14.30
N GLY A 22 10.83 -4.39 15.04
CA GLY A 22 10.20 -5.66 14.66
C GLY A 22 9.40 -5.57 13.36
N LEU A 23 8.84 -4.40 13.02
CA LEU A 23 8.20 -4.18 11.72
C LEU A 23 9.23 -4.09 10.59
N ILE A 24 10.36 -3.40 10.78
CA ILE A 24 11.45 -3.38 9.79
C ILE A 24 11.93 -4.80 9.50
N GLU A 25 12.28 -5.57 10.53
CA GLU A 25 12.73 -6.96 10.39
C GLU A 25 11.73 -7.82 9.62
N ARG A 26 10.43 -7.65 9.91
CA ARG A 26 9.36 -8.40 9.23
C ARG A 26 9.18 -8.01 7.77
N TYR A 27 9.26 -6.72 7.45
CA TYR A 27 8.97 -6.22 6.10
C TYR A 27 10.17 -6.35 5.16
N TYR A 28 11.38 -6.09 5.66
CA TYR A 28 12.59 -6.10 4.85
C TYR A 28 13.25 -7.49 4.76
N GLY A 29 12.97 -8.39 5.70
CA GLY A 29 13.48 -9.75 5.66
C GLY A 29 14.94 -9.90 6.11
N PRO A 30 15.49 -11.12 6.04
CA PRO A 30 16.77 -11.47 6.67
C PRO A 30 18.00 -10.85 6.00
N ASP A 31 17.89 -10.45 4.73
CA ASP A 31 19.00 -9.90 3.96
C ASP A 31 19.22 -8.39 4.23
N TYR A 32 18.31 -7.76 4.98
CA TYR A 32 18.43 -6.36 5.38
C TYR A 32 19.27 -6.21 6.65
N SER A 33 20.24 -5.29 6.61
CA SER A 33 21.09 -4.96 7.75
C SER A 33 20.49 -3.82 8.56
N LEU A 34 20.00 -4.12 9.77
CA LEU A 34 19.51 -3.08 10.69
C LEU A 34 20.66 -2.29 11.32
N GLY A 35 20.59 -0.98 11.17
CA GLY A 35 21.37 -0.02 11.94
C GLY A 35 20.96 0.04 13.41
N PRO A 36 21.82 0.61 14.27
CA PRO A 36 21.51 0.80 15.69
C PRO A 36 20.32 1.73 15.92
N ASP A 37 20.08 2.67 14.99
CA ASP A 37 19.08 3.75 15.14
C ASP A 37 17.79 3.53 14.32
N ASP A 38 17.69 2.46 13.52
CA ASP A 38 16.50 2.20 12.68
C ASP A 38 15.23 1.98 13.51
N GLY A 39 15.37 1.57 14.76
CA GLY A 39 14.25 1.50 15.70
C GLY A 39 13.62 2.88 15.97
N MET A 40 14.33 3.98 15.79
CA MET A 40 13.87 5.34 16.11
C MET A 40 13.08 6.00 14.97
N GLU A 41 12.99 5.39 13.79
CA GLU A 41 12.39 6.06 12.63
C GLU A 41 10.94 6.54 12.88
N TRP A 42 10.19 5.84 13.74
CA TRP A 42 8.83 6.25 14.12
C TRP A 42 8.76 7.69 14.65
N ALA A 43 9.84 8.22 15.22
CA ALA A 43 9.86 9.51 15.89
C ALA A 43 9.77 10.70 14.93
N TYR A 44 10.25 10.54 13.69
CA TYR A 44 10.30 11.64 12.72
C TYR A 44 9.23 11.56 11.63
N ILE A 45 8.38 10.52 11.61
CA ILE A 45 7.32 10.35 10.60
C ILE A 45 6.14 11.30 10.91
N PRO A 46 5.94 12.39 10.14
CA PRO A 46 4.91 13.38 10.45
C PRO A 46 3.50 12.78 10.31
N HIS A 47 3.33 11.83 9.40
CA HIS A 47 2.03 11.19 9.14
C HIS A 47 1.46 10.42 10.35
N PHE A 48 2.25 10.09 11.36
CA PHE A 48 1.73 9.47 12.59
C PHE A 48 0.92 10.43 13.46
N TYR A 49 1.04 11.74 13.22
CA TYR A 49 0.19 12.76 13.83
C TYR A 49 -1.14 12.93 13.06
N TYR A 50 -1.34 12.17 11.98
CA TYR A 50 -2.54 12.17 11.15
C TYR A 50 -3.32 10.89 11.46
N LYS A 51 -4.61 11.02 11.76
CA LYS A 51 -5.44 9.89 12.21
C LYS A 51 -5.65 8.89 11.07
N TYR A 52 -4.94 7.75 11.11
CA TYR A 52 -5.09 6.65 10.15
C TYR A 52 -4.96 7.10 8.68
N TYR A 53 -4.00 7.98 8.36
CA TYR A 53 -3.88 8.51 7.00
C TYR A 53 -3.11 7.58 6.05
N VAL A 54 -1.99 7.02 6.51
CA VAL A 54 -0.97 6.39 5.64
C VAL A 54 -1.45 5.18 4.84
N PHE A 55 -2.45 4.43 5.34
CA PHE A 55 -2.95 3.25 4.64
C PHE A 55 -3.56 3.61 3.27
N THR A 56 -4.01 4.86 3.11
CA THR A 56 -4.61 5.36 1.87
C THR A 56 -3.64 5.39 0.70
N TYR A 57 -2.32 5.49 0.94
CA TYR A 57 -1.32 5.39 -0.13
C TYR A 57 -1.28 3.98 -0.72
N ALA A 58 -1.26 2.95 0.14
CA ALA A 58 -1.22 1.56 -0.30
C ALA A 58 -2.52 1.17 -1.03
N THR A 59 -3.69 1.53 -0.48
CA THR A 59 -4.97 1.24 -1.12
C THR A 59 -5.20 2.09 -2.38
N GLY A 60 -4.72 3.33 -2.40
CA GLY A 60 -4.73 4.20 -3.58
C GLY A 60 -3.88 3.67 -4.72
N LEU A 61 -2.64 3.25 -4.43
CA LEU A 61 -1.75 2.63 -5.42
C LEU A 61 -2.34 1.33 -5.96
N SER A 62 -2.83 0.47 -5.08
CA SER A 62 -3.47 -0.80 -5.46
C SER A 62 -4.69 -0.57 -6.35
N SER A 63 -5.52 0.44 -6.02
CA SER A 63 -6.65 0.85 -6.85
C SER A 63 -6.20 1.36 -8.21
N GLY A 64 -5.16 2.20 -8.25
CA GLY A 64 -4.61 2.75 -9.49
C GLY A 64 -4.11 1.66 -10.44
N ILE A 65 -3.37 0.68 -9.92
CA ILE A 65 -2.88 -0.46 -10.70
C ILE A 65 -4.05 -1.30 -11.23
N ALA A 66 -5.04 -1.62 -10.38
CA ALA A 66 -6.21 -2.38 -10.78
C ALA A 66 -7.04 -1.66 -11.88
N LEU A 67 -7.25 -0.35 -11.74
CA LEU A 67 -7.92 0.48 -12.74
C LEU A 67 -7.14 0.50 -14.06
N ALA A 68 -5.82 0.72 -14.00
CA ALA A 68 -4.97 0.75 -15.18
C ALA A 68 -5.02 -0.57 -15.96
N ARG A 69 -4.94 -1.71 -15.24
CA ARG A 69 -5.08 -3.04 -15.84
C ARG A 69 -6.45 -3.24 -16.49
N ARG A 70 -7.52 -2.85 -15.78
CA ARG A 70 -8.88 -2.94 -16.31
C ARG A 70 -9.06 -2.10 -17.58
N ILE A 71 -8.49 -0.90 -17.63
CA ILE A 71 -8.53 -0.04 -18.82
C ILE A 71 -7.75 -0.69 -19.98
N ALA A 72 -6.58 -1.28 -19.71
CA ALA A 72 -5.75 -1.91 -20.73
C ALA A 72 -6.40 -3.17 -21.34
N GLU A 73 -7.15 -3.94 -20.53
CA GLU A 73 -7.69 -5.25 -20.92
C GLU A 73 -9.21 -5.23 -21.23
N GLY A 74 -9.95 -4.24 -20.70
CA GLY A 74 -11.41 -4.27 -20.58
C GLY A 74 -12.20 -3.50 -21.64
N GLY A 75 -11.54 -2.88 -22.64
CA GLY A 75 -12.20 -2.17 -23.73
C GLY A 75 -12.95 -0.90 -23.31
N GLN A 76 -13.91 -0.45 -24.13
CA GLN A 76 -14.57 0.86 -23.97
C GLN A 76 -15.34 0.98 -22.64
N ASP A 77 -16.01 -0.10 -22.19
CA ASP A 77 -16.78 -0.08 -20.95
C ASP A 77 -15.89 0.25 -19.72
N ALA A 78 -14.66 -0.28 -19.69
CA ALA A 78 -13.71 0.02 -18.62
C ALA A 78 -13.24 1.48 -18.62
N VAL A 79 -13.08 2.07 -19.82
CA VAL A 79 -12.75 3.50 -19.99
C VAL A 79 -13.90 4.37 -19.51
N ASP A 80 -15.12 4.05 -19.93
CA ASP A 80 -16.32 4.82 -19.59
C ASP A 80 -16.57 4.82 -18.07
N ASP A 81 -16.41 3.67 -17.42
CA ASP A 81 -16.52 3.56 -15.96
C ASP A 81 -15.46 4.40 -15.22
N TYR A 82 -14.20 4.38 -15.70
CA TYR A 82 -13.14 5.20 -15.13
C TYR A 82 -13.40 6.70 -15.31
N LEU A 83 -13.84 7.13 -16.50
CA LEU A 83 -14.18 8.52 -16.77
C LEU A 83 -15.39 8.98 -15.94
N ALA A 84 -16.39 8.12 -15.76
CA ALA A 84 -17.53 8.39 -14.89
C ALA A 84 -17.10 8.57 -13.43
N MET A 85 -16.16 7.76 -12.94
CA MET A 85 -15.58 7.91 -11.61
C MET A 85 -14.84 9.25 -11.46
N LEU A 86 -14.01 9.64 -12.44
CA LEU A 86 -13.31 10.93 -12.43
C LEU A 86 -14.29 12.10 -12.43
N ALA A 87 -15.31 12.05 -13.29
CA ALA A 87 -16.34 13.08 -13.38
C ALA A 87 -17.14 13.24 -12.08
N ALA A 88 -17.28 12.17 -11.28
CA ALA A 88 -17.98 12.20 -10.01
C ALA A 88 -17.23 12.98 -8.91
N GLY A 89 -15.91 13.20 -9.03
CA GLY A 89 -15.12 13.92 -8.04
C GLY A 89 -15.34 13.39 -6.62
N SER A 90 -15.59 14.28 -5.65
CA SER A 90 -15.87 13.93 -4.25
C SER A 90 -17.37 13.80 -3.94
N SER A 91 -18.21 13.46 -4.91
CA SER A 91 -19.68 13.45 -4.74
C SER A 91 -20.23 12.25 -3.96
N ALA A 92 -19.42 11.21 -3.72
CA ALA A 92 -19.82 10.01 -3.00
C ALA A 92 -18.63 9.39 -2.23
N PRO A 93 -18.87 8.42 -1.33
CA PRO A 93 -17.80 7.72 -0.63
C PRO A 93 -16.78 7.08 -1.60
N PRO A 94 -15.46 7.16 -1.34
CA PRO A 94 -14.44 6.64 -2.24
C PRO A 94 -14.62 5.16 -2.60
N LEU A 95 -15.05 4.34 -1.64
CA LEU A 95 -15.32 2.92 -1.88
C LEU A 95 -16.46 2.69 -2.88
N ASP A 96 -17.49 3.53 -2.87
CA ASP A 96 -18.61 3.40 -3.79
C ASP A 96 -18.23 3.85 -5.20
N LEU A 97 -17.42 4.91 -5.30
CA LEU A 97 -16.87 5.39 -6.58
C LEU A 97 -15.92 4.36 -7.21
N LEU A 98 -15.03 3.77 -6.41
CA LEU A 98 -14.12 2.72 -6.87
C LEU A 98 -14.88 1.46 -7.30
N ARG A 99 -15.91 1.03 -6.55
CA ARG A 99 -16.72 -0.13 -6.94
C ARG A 99 -17.42 0.09 -8.27
N LYS A 100 -17.95 1.29 -8.53
CA LYS A 100 -18.51 1.64 -9.85
C LYS A 100 -17.47 1.60 -10.96
N ALA A 101 -16.21 1.93 -10.64
CA ALA A 101 -15.08 1.81 -11.55
C ALA A 101 -14.49 0.39 -11.65
N GLY A 102 -15.12 -0.60 -11.03
CA GLY A 102 -14.70 -2.01 -11.08
C GLY A 102 -13.63 -2.41 -10.07
N VAL A 103 -13.36 -1.59 -9.04
CA VAL A 103 -12.40 -1.89 -7.97
C VAL A 103 -13.10 -2.00 -6.62
N ASP A 104 -13.06 -3.19 -6.01
CA ASP A 104 -13.60 -3.43 -4.67
C ASP A 104 -12.50 -3.63 -3.63
N LEU A 105 -12.19 -2.56 -2.89
CA LEU A 105 -11.23 -2.57 -1.77
C LEU A 105 -11.72 -3.31 -0.52
N THR A 106 -12.92 -3.89 -0.52
CA THR A 106 -13.35 -4.83 0.54
C THR A 106 -12.91 -6.27 0.27
N SER A 107 -12.35 -6.52 -0.91
CA SER A 107 -11.73 -7.78 -1.31
C SER A 107 -10.20 -7.65 -1.36
N PRO A 108 -9.43 -8.76 -1.30
CA PRO A 108 -7.97 -8.72 -1.44
C PRO A 108 -7.50 -8.44 -2.87
N ALA A 109 -8.38 -8.63 -3.87
CA ALA A 109 -8.02 -8.63 -5.28
C ALA A 109 -7.24 -7.38 -5.77
N PRO A 110 -7.55 -6.13 -5.34
CA PRO A 110 -6.77 -4.97 -5.78
C PRO A 110 -5.31 -5.00 -5.29
N VAL A 111 -5.07 -5.53 -4.09
CA VAL A 111 -3.72 -5.66 -3.53
C VAL A 111 -2.98 -6.81 -4.22
N GLU A 112 -3.64 -7.94 -4.45
CA GLU A 112 -3.08 -9.07 -5.20
C GLU A 112 -2.68 -8.64 -6.61
N ALA A 113 -3.53 -7.91 -7.33
CA ALA A 113 -3.20 -7.39 -8.66
C ALA A 113 -2.00 -6.44 -8.67
N ALA A 114 -1.80 -5.67 -7.59
CA ALA A 114 -0.63 -4.82 -7.43
C ALA A 114 0.65 -5.64 -7.19
N LEU A 115 0.56 -6.70 -6.37
CA LEU A 115 1.67 -7.63 -6.13
C LEU A 115 2.03 -8.43 -7.38
N ASP A 116 1.05 -8.90 -8.17
CA ASP A 116 1.30 -9.55 -9.47
C ASP A 116 2.07 -8.62 -10.42
N SER A 117 1.74 -7.33 -10.40
CA SER A 117 2.40 -6.34 -11.24
C SER A 117 3.83 -6.08 -10.77
N PHE A 118 4.08 -6.11 -9.46
CA PHE A 118 5.41 -6.04 -8.89
C PHE A 118 6.24 -7.29 -9.21
N GLU A 119 5.68 -8.49 -9.07
CA GLU A 119 6.33 -9.77 -9.40
C GLU A 119 6.78 -9.80 -10.87
N ARG A 120 5.89 -9.47 -11.81
CA ARG A 120 6.27 -9.41 -13.23
C ARG A 120 7.40 -8.42 -13.51
N ALA A 121 7.40 -7.26 -12.85
CA ALA A 121 8.46 -6.26 -13.02
C ALA A 121 9.80 -6.76 -12.45
N MET A 122 9.76 -7.52 -11.35
CA MET A 122 10.94 -8.17 -10.79
C MET A 122 11.47 -9.27 -11.71
N ASP A 123 10.61 -10.16 -12.23
CA ASP A 123 11.00 -11.22 -13.18
C ASP A 123 11.64 -10.65 -14.45
N GLU A 124 11.09 -9.55 -14.97
CA GLU A 124 11.65 -8.85 -16.13
C GLU A 124 13.03 -8.26 -15.80
N LEU A 125 13.17 -7.61 -14.64
CA LEU A 125 14.45 -7.07 -14.19
C LEU A 125 15.51 -8.16 -14.03
N GLU A 126 15.17 -9.27 -13.39
CA GLU A 126 16.07 -10.42 -13.22
C GLU A 126 16.52 -11.00 -14.58
N THR A 127 15.59 -11.12 -15.51
CA THR A 127 15.89 -11.58 -16.88
C THR A 127 16.86 -10.63 -17.58
N LEU A 128 16.66 -9.32 -17.47
CA LEU A 128 17.54 -8.32 -18.09
C LEU A 128 18.94 -8.31 -17.48
N LEU A 129 19.05 -8.51 -16.16
CA LEU A 129 20.34 -8.56 -15.46
C LEU A 129 21.10 -9.87 -15.70
N ALA A 130 20.41 -10.96 -16.02
CA ALA A 130 21.03 -12.24 -16.34
C ALA A 130 21.72 -12.28 -17.72
N VAL A 131 21.62 -11.22 -18.54
CA VAL A 131 22.15 -11.18 -19.91
C VAL A 131 23.64 -10.78 -19.99
N ASP A 132 24.31 -10.51 -18.86
CA ASP A 132 25.76 -10.29 -18.81
C ASP A 132 26.49 -11.44 -18.05
N ASP A 133 26.77 -12.53 -18.76
CA ASP A 133 27.86 -13.51 -18.50
C ASP A 133 28.31 -14.19 -19.82
#